data_AF-A0A6M6E1V0-F1
#
_entry.id   AF-A0A6M6E1V0-F1
#
_cell.length_a   1.000
_cell.length_b   1.000
_cell.length_c   1.000
_cell.angle_alpha   90.00
_cell.angle_beta   90.00
_cell.angle_gamma   90.00
#
_symmetry.space_group_name_H-M   'P 1'
#
loop_
_entity.id
_entity.type
_entity.pdbx_description
1 polymer ?
#
loop_
_entity_poly.entity_id
_entity_poly.type
_entity_poly.pdbx_seq_one_letter_code
_entity_poly.pdbx_strand_id
1 'polypeptide(L)'
;MKCSLFEIEKVLNEDFSEWSFLLDEGIAWREFQSKSGKPILVTVSEMGATVRSKEGLISPLSEKEWKKHITSTVEIFLVEYLWSEGSLSPNNNLNIFSSDILEYIYQCVLRWNDIIR
;
A
#
# COMPACT_ATOMS: atom_id res chain seq x y z
N MET A 1 6.57 -6.65 -17.65
CA MET A 1 5.34 -5.83 -17.77
C MET A 1 4.46 -6.40 -18.86
N LYS A 2 3.24 -6.80 -18.51
CA LYS A 2 2.24 -7.29 -19.47
C LYS A 2 1.39 -6.17 -20.08
N CYS A 3 1.31 -5.00 -19.45
CA CYS A 3 0.58 -3.83 -19.95
C CYS A 3 1.40 -2.96 -20.92
N SER A 4 0.71 -2.36 -21.88
CA SER A 4 1.29 -1.36 -22.80
C SER A 4 1.57 -0.03 -22.08
N LEU A 5 2.52 0.75 -22.60
CA LEU A 5 2.85 2.08 -22.07
C LEU A 5 1.62 3.00 -21.98
N PHE A 6 0.73 2.90 -22.96
CA PHE A 6 -0.51 3.68 -23.02
C PHE A 6 -1.50 3.32 -21.89
N GLU A 7 -1.64 2.03 -21.56
CA GLU A 7 -2.50 1.59 -20.44
C GLU A 7 -1.95 2.08 -19.10
N ILE A 8 -0.63 2.11 -18.96
CA ILE A 8 0.06 2.61 -17.78
C ILE A 8 -0.19 4.11 -17.64
N GLU A 9 0.05 4.90 -18.70
CA GLU A 9 -0.21 6.34 -18.70
C GLU A 9 -1.67 6.65 -18.35
N LYS A 10 -2.62 5.86 -18.85
CA LYS A 10 -4.04 6.04 -18.51
C LYS A 10 -4.31 5.81 -17.02
N VAL A 11 -3.84 4.71 -16.45
CA VAL A 11 -4.05 4.41 -15.02
C VAL A 11 -3.34 5.43 -14.13
N LEU A 12 -2.14 5.86 -14.50
CA LEU A 12 -1.41 6.92 -13.80
C LEU A 12 -2.18 8.24 -13.78
N ASN A 13 -2.76 8.63 -14.92
CA ASN A 13 -3.46 9.92 -15.05
C ASN A 13 -4.89 9.92 -14.48
N GLU A 14 -5.58 8.78 -14.46
CA GLU A 14 -6.97 8.68 -14.00
C GLU A 14 -7.04 8.23 -12.54
N ASP A 15 -6.55 7.03 -12.22
CA ASP A 15 -6.77 6.40 -10.91
C ASP A 15 -5.75 6.84 -9.85
N PHE A 16 -4.58 7.29 -10.31
CA PHE A 16 -3.44 7.63 -9.47
C PHE A 16 -2.96 9.07 -9.65
N SER A 17 -3.82 9.98 -10.13
CA SER A 17 -3.47 11.40 -10.37
C SER A 17 -2.88 12.12 -9.16
N GLU A 18 -3.23 11.69 -7.94
CA GLU A 18 -2.74 12.25 -6.67
C GLU A 18 -1.60 11.44 -6.04
N TRP A 19 -1.09 10.43 -6.74
CA TRP A 19 0.03 9.61 -6.29
C TRP A 19 1.34 10.04 -6.94
N SER A 20 2.44 9.67 -6.30
CA SER A 20 3.79 9.80 -6.81
C SER A 20 4.35 8.42 -7.16
N PHE A 21 5.29 8.36 -8.11
CA PHE A 21 5.75 7.09 -8.67
C PHE A 21 7.26 7.04 -8.86
N LEU A 22 7.78 5.83 -8.73
CA LEU A 22 9.13 5.43 -9.11
C LEU A 22 8.98 4.20 -10.01
N LEU A 23 8.81 4.47 -11.30
CA LEU A 23 8.34 3.51 -12.30
C LEU A 23 9.35 2.38 -12.55
N ASP A 24 10.64 2.67 -12.44
CA ASP A 24 11.75 1.71 -12.55
C ASP A 24 11.76 0.69 -11.40
N GLU A 25 11.27 1.08 -10.22
CA GLU A 25 11.09 0.17 -9.07
C GLU A 25 9.67 -0.41 -8.98
N GLY A 26 8.74 0.05 -9.83
CA GLY A 26 7.33 -0.38 -9.77
C GLY A 26 6.64 0.07 -8.48
N ILE A 27 7.02 1.22 -7.94
CA ILE A 27 6.51 1.74 -6.67
C ILE A 27 5.62 2.97 -6.90
N ALA A 28 4.46 2.98 -6.25
CA ALA A 28 3.60 4.15 -6.12
C ALA A 28 3.44 4.55 -4.64
N TRP A 29 3.35 5.84 -4.32
CA TRP A 29 3.07 6.28 -2.95
C TRP A 29 2.20 7.53 -2.87
N ARG A 30 1.49 7.65 -1.75
CA ARG A 30 0.65 8.80 -1.43
C ARG A 30 0.46 8.94 0.09
N GLU A 31 0.35 10.17 0.57
CA GLU A 31 -0.02 10.46 1.96
C GLU A 31 -1.56 10.49 2.14
N PHE A 32 -2.02 9.86 3.21
CA PHE A 32 -3.42 9.82 3.64
C PHE A 32 -3.54 10.30 5.08
N GLN A 33 -4.74 10.74 5.48
CA GLN A 33 -5.05 11.00 6.88
C GLN A 33 -5.63 9.75 7.54
N SER A 34 -5.06 9.36 8.69
CA SER A 34 -5.66 8.33 9.56
C SER A 34 -6.94 8.84 10.23
N LYS A 35 -7.71 7.94 10.86
CA LYS A 35 -8.86 8.30 11.71
C LYS A 35 -8.52 9.32 12.81
N SER A 36 -7.26 9.35 13.25
CA SER A 36 -6.75 10.28 14.26
C SER A 36 -6.28 11.63 13.70
N GLY A 37 -6.39 11.84 12.39
CA GLY A 37 -5.88 13.04 11.69
C GLY A 37 -4.38 13.02 11.43
N LYS A 38 -3.65 11.99 11.86
CA LYS A 38 -2.20 11.85 11.60
C LYS A 38 -1.93 11.46 10.14
N PRO A 39 -0.89 12.04 9.50
CA PRO A 39 -0.48 11.66 8.16
C PRO A 39 0.16 10.28 8.15
N ILE A 40 -0.28 9.44 7.21
CA ILE A 40 0.22 8.08 6.96
C ILE A 40 0.61 8.00 5.49
N LEU A 41 1.86 7.67 5.22
CA LEU A 41 2.34 7.32 3.89
C LEU A 41 1.89 5.91 3.56
N VAL A 42 1.20 5.73 2.44
CA VAL A 42 0.91 4.43 1.84
C VAL A 42 1.84 4.24 0.65
N THR A 43 2.51 3.10 0.60
CA THR A 43 3.36 2.70 -0.53
C THR A 43 2.81 1.41 -1.12
N VAL A 44 2.70 1.34 -2.44
CA VAL A 44 2.20 0.19 -3.19
C VAL A 44 3.32 -0.34 -4.09
N SER A 45 3.55 -1.65 -4.04
CA SER A 45 4.52 -2.36 -4.87
C SER A 45 3.97 -3.73 -5.29
N GLU A 46 4.80 -4.55 -5.93
CA GLU A 46 4.42 -5.91 -6.33
C GLU A 46 3.98 -6.78 -5.14
N MET A 47 4.43 -6.47 -3.92
CA MET A 47 4.12 -7.23 -2.71
C MET A 47 2.81 -6.81 -2.04
N GLY A 48 2.17 -5.73 -2.49
CA GLY A 48 0.93 -5.19 -1.93
C GLY A 48 1.09 -3.73 -1.47
N ALA A 49 0.43 -3.36 -0.37
CA ALA A 49 0.50 -2.03 0.21
C ALA A 49 1.09 -2.04 1.62
N THR A 50 2.01 -1.12 1.88
CA THR A 50 2.58 -0.86 3.19
C THR A 50 2.22 0.54 3.69
N VAL A 51 2.21 0.72 5.01
CA VAL A 51 1.95 2.01 5.66
C VAL A 51 3.10 2.44 6.56
N ARG A 52 3.38 3.75 6.59
CA ARG A 52 4.37 4.39 7.47
C ARG A 52 3.83 5.71 8.03
N SER A 53 4.17 6.06 9.27
CA SER A 53 3.79 7.33 9.92
C SER A 53 4.98 8.28 10.04
N LYS A 54 4.73 9.59 9.96
CA LYS A 54 5.77 10.64 9.90
C LYS A 54 6.51 10.92 11.23
N GLU A 55 6.13 10.30 12.35
CA GLU A 55 6.64 10.65 13.69
C GLU A 55 7.40 9.55 14.45
N GLY A 56 8.01 8.56 13.79
CA GLY A 56 8.87 7.55 14.46
C GLY A 56 8.20 6.64 15.51
N LEU A 57 6.97 6.96 15.94
CA LEU A 57 6.07 6.15 16.74
C LEU A 57 5.20 5.36 15.78
N ILE A 58 5.76 4.26 15.30
CA ILE A 58 5.01 3.20 14.63
C ILE A 58 4.11 2.54 15.67
N SER A 59 2.81 2.52 15.42
CA SER A 59 1.89 1.45 15.86
C SER A 59 0.53 1.62 15.18
N PRO A 60 -0.11 0.52 14.74
CA PRO A 60 -0.36 -0.63 15.61
C PRO A 60 0.20 -1.94 15.04
N LEU A 61 1.00 -2.63 15.84
CA LEU A 61 1.42 -3.98 15.50
C LEU A 61 0.54 -5.02 16.15
N SER A 62 0.19 -6.02 15.33
CA SER A 62 0.33 -7.46 15.61
C SER A 62 -0.31 -8.26 14.46
N GLU A 63 0.19 -9.43 14.06
CA GLU A 63 -0.65 -10.59 14.43
C GLU A 63 -0.14 -11.41 15.61
N LYS A 64 1.16 -11.44 15.86
CA LYS A 64 1.64 -11.36 17.26
C LYS A 64 2.89 -10.54 17.26
N GLU A 65 2.64 -9.25 17.12
CA GLU A 65 3.58 -8.12 17.10
C GLU A 65 4.67 -8.21 16.03
N TRP A 66 4.27 -8.49 14.78
CA TRP A 66 5.17 -8.63 13.60
C TRP A 66 6.47 -9.36 13.96
N LYS A 67 6.21 -10.41 14.75
CA LYS A 67 7.00 -11.18 15.71
C LYS A 67 8.43 -10.68 15.96
N LYS A 68 8.50 -9.68 16.84
CA LYS A 68 9.58 -9.37 17.79
C LYS A 68 10.73 -8.47 17.34
N HIS A 69 11.20 -8.44 16.10
CA HIS A 69 12.26 -7.50 15.67
C HIS A 69 12.44 -7.60 14.16
N ILE A 70 12.43 -6.49 13.41
CA ILE A 70 13.39 -6.36 12.28
C ILE A 70 13.91 -4.93 12.31
N THR A 71 15.23 -4.82 12.46
CA THR A 71 16.01 -3.59 12.52
C THR A 71 15.95 -2.85 11.19
N SER A 72 15.73 -1.53 11.25
CA SER A 72 15.45 -0.58 10.17
C SER A 72 13.95 -0.43 9.86
N THR A 73 13.51 0.84 9.82
CA THR A 73 12.14 1.37 9.64
C THR A 73 11.04 0.34 9.38
N VAL A 74 10.20 0.10 10.41
CA VAL A 74 9.09 -0.88 10.36
C VAL A 74 8.11 -0.52 9.25
N GLU A 75 7.93 -1.44 8.30
CA GLU A 75 6.88 -1.41 7.30
C GLU A 75 5.74 -2.31 7.75
N ILE A 76 4.51 -1.79 7.74
CA ILE A 76 3.31 -2.56 8.11
C ILE A 76 2.51 -2.82 6.84
N PHE A 77 2.27 -4.09 6.50
CA PHE A 77 1.42 -4.46 5.38
C PHE A 77 -0.06 -4.16 5.70
N LEU A 78 -0.63 -3.27 4.90
CA LEU A 78 -2.07 -3.04 4.81
C LEU A 78 -2.74 -4.11 3.93
N VAL A 79 -2.06 -4.48 2.85
CA VAL A 79 -2.44 -5.56 1.94
C VAL A 79 -1.17 -6.31 1.57
N GLU A 80 -1.17 -7.63 1.66
CA GLU A 80 -0.01 -8.48 1.36
C GLU A 80 -0.35 -9.48 0.26
N TYR A 81 0.57 -9.67 -0.69
CA TYR A 81 0.44 -10.71 -1.70
C TYR A 81 0.81 -12.08 -1.13
N LEU A 82 -0.17 -12.97 -1.04
CA LEU A 82 0.02 -14.33 -0.57
C LEU A 82 0.36 -15.25 -1.75
N TRP A 83 1.65 -15.59 -1.90
CA TRP A 83 2.13 -16.45 -2.98
C TRP A 83 1.46 -17.83 -3.04
N SER A 84 1.09 -18.38 -1.89
CA SER A 84 0.37 -19.66 -1.81
C SER A 84 -1.01 -19.63 -2.44
N GLU A 85 -1.65 -18.46 -2.46
CA GLU A 85 -3.02 -18.26 -2.94
C GLU A 85 -3.06 -17.53 -4.28
N GLY A 86 -1.94 -16.93 -4.68
CA GLY A 86 -1.86 -16.13 -5.90
C GLY A 86 -2.65 -14.82 -5.82
N SER A 87 -2.99 -14.37 -4.61
CA SER A 87 -3.92 -13.26 -4.37
C SER A 87 -3.43 -12.27 -3.32
N LEU A 88 -3.98 -11.06 -3.38
CA LEU A 88 -3.79 -10.03 -2.36
C LEU A 88 -4.74 -10.27 -1.18
N SER A 89 -4.21 -10.23 0.03
CA SER A 89 -4.97 -10.39 1.28
C SER A 89 -4.88 -9.12 2.14
N PRO A 90 -6.01 -8.51 2.53
CA PRO A 90 -6.02 -7.34 3.41
C PRO A 90 -5.71 -7.71 4.86
N ASN A 91 -4.97 -6.84 5.55
CA ASN A 91 -4.73 -6.97 6.98
C ASN A 91 -5.90 -6.38 7.78
N ASN A 92 -6.89 -7.22 8.06
CA ASN A 92 -8.12 -6.83 8.78
C ASN A 92 -7.88 -6.41 10.23
N ASN A 93 -6.70 -6.67 10.79
CA ASN A 93 -6.35 -6.23 12.14
C ASN A 93 -5.96 -4.74 12.19
N LEU A 94 -5.69 -4.11 11.04
CA LEU A 94 -5.31 -2.69 10.97
C LEU A 94 -6.54 -1.79 10.87
N ASN A 95 -6.78 -1.05 11.95
CA ASN A 95 -7.89 -0.10 12.04
C ASN A 95 -7.39 1.37 11.94
N ILE A 96 -6.66 1.70 10.86
CA ILE A 96 -5.98 2.99 10.69
C ILE A 96 -6.85 4.01 9.92
N PHE A 97 -7.52 3.54 8.86
CA PHE A 97 -8.27 4.37 7.92
C PHE A 97 -9.77 4.18 8.07
N SER A 98 -10.55 5.20 7.73
CA SER A 98 -11.99 5.04 7.50
C SER A 98 -12.25 4.09 6.33
N SER A 99 -13.44 3.49 6.28
CA SER A 99 -13.76 2.43 5.32
C SER A 99 -13.67 2.90 3.86
N ASP A 100 -14.06 4.13 3.59
CA ASP A 100 -13.96 4.78 2.27
C ASP A 100 -12.51 4.94 1.80
N ILE A 101 -11.62 5.41 2.68
CA ILE A 101 -10.18 5.53 2.37
C ILE A 101 -9.56 4.15 2.17
N LEU A 102 -9.93 3.17 3.01
CA LEU A 102 -9.41 1.81 2.89
C LEU A 102 -9.85 1.13 1.58
N GLU A 103 -11.12 1.30 1.19
CA GLU A 103 -11.65 0.79 -0.07
C GLU A 103 -10.94 1.44 -1.26
N TYR A 104 -10.74 2.76 -1.24
CA TYR A 104 -9.98 3.47 -2.25
C TYR A 104 -8.55 2.91 -2.38
N ILE A 105 -7.82 2.76 -1.27
CA ILE A 105 -6.47 2.20 -1.29
C ILE A 105 -6.49 0.79 -1.87
N TYR A 106 -7.45 -0.06 -1.48
CA TYR A 106 -7.54 -1.43 -2.00
C TYR A 106 -7.74 -1.46 -3.52
N GLN A 107 -8.62 -0.62 -4.06
CA GLN A 107 -8.83 -0.52 -5.51
C GLN A 107 -7.55 -0.07 -6.22
N CYS A 108 -6.82 0.91 -5.67
CA CYS A 108 -5.51 1.29 -6.19
C CYS A 108 -4.54 0.09 -6.17
N VAL A 109 -4.42 -0.63 -5.05
CA VAL A 109 -3.49 -1.78 -4.95
C VAL A 109 -3.79 -2.84 -6.00
N LEU A 110 -5.06 -3.18 -6.22
CA LEU A 110 -5.46 -4.12 -7.27
C LEU A 110 -5.03 -3.63 -8.65
N ARG A 111 -5.38 -2.37 -9.01
CA ARG A 111 -5.03 -1.82 -10.33
C ARG A 111 -3.54 -1.70 -10.56
N TRP A 112 -2.77 -1.32 -9.53
CA TRP A 112 -1.31 -1.26 -9.65
C TRP A 112 -0.71 -2.64 -9.83
N ASN A 113 -1.19 -3.63 -9.07
CA ASN A 113 -0.72 -5.01 -9.16
C ASN A 113 -0.97 -5.60 -10.56
N ASP A 114 -2.13 -5.31 -11.16
CA ASP A 114 -2.47 -5.71 -12.52
C ASP A 114 -1.52 -5.13 -13.59
N ILE A 115 -0.94 -3.95 -13.33
CA ILE A 115 0.02 -3.30 -14.25
C ILE A 115 1.40 -3.95 -14.16
N ILE A 116 1.89 -4.15 -12.93
CA ILE A 116 3.29 -4.50 -12.68
C ILE A 116 3.55 -6.02 -12.72
N ARG A 117 2.51 -6.88 -12.64
CA ARG A 117 2.61 -8.35 -12.72
C ARG A 117 2.07 -8.95 -14.04
#